data_AF-A0A957ZQ90-F1
#
_entry.id   AF-A0A957ZQ90-F1
#
_cell.length_a   1.000
_cell.length_b   1.000
_cell.length_c   1.000
_cell.angle_alpha   90.00
_cell.angle_beta   90.00
_cell.angle_gamma   90.00
#
_symmetry.space_group_name_H-M   'P 1'
#
loop_
_entity.id
_entity.type
_entity.pdbx_description
1 polymer ?
#
loop_
_entity_poly.entity_id
_entity_poly.type
_entity_poly.pdbx_seq_one_letter_code
_entity_poly.pdbx_strand_id
1 'polypeptide(L)' 'KLPLALAELGLIDEYEFVVHPRLAGHGPTLFAGLSKYIDLKLVSRLDFGSGAVAMRYAPRK' A
#
# COMPACT_ATOMS: atom_id res chain seq x y z
N LYS A 1 12.42 1.65 10.35
CA LYS A 1 11.46 0.51 10.28
C LYS A 1 11.62 -0.15 8.92
N LEU A 2 11.73 -1.48 8.87
CA LEU A 2 12.09 -2.25 7.68
C LEU A 2 11.24 -1.93 6.42
N PRO A 3 9.89 -1.82 6.48
CA PRO A 3 9.09 -1.60 5.27
C PRO A 3 9.41 -0.29 4.55
N LEU A 4 9.59 0.81 5.30
CA LEU A 4 9.95 2.11 4.71
C LEU A 4 11.33 2.05 4.05
N ALA A 5 12.31 1.43 4.70
CA ALA A 5 13.66 1.29 4.14
C ALA A 5 13.65 0.46 2.85
N LEU A 6 12.85 -0.61 2.78
CA LEU A 6 12.71 -1.40 1.56
C LEU A 6 12.03 -0.60 0.44
N ALA A 7 11.00 0.19 0.76
CA ALA A 7 10.33 1.05 -0.22
C ALA A 7 11.29 2.13 -0.76
N GLU A 8 12.07 2.78 0.11
CA GLU A 8 13.10 3.77 -0.28
C GLU A 8 14.17 3.18 -1.20
N LEU A 9 14.59 1.95 -0.92
CA LEU A 9 15.57 1.23 -1.73
C LEU A 9 14.97 0.57 -2.98
N GLY A 10 13.67 0.70 -3.21
CA GLY A 10 12.99 0.08 -4.36
C GLY A 10 13.00 -1.45 -4.32
N LEU A 11 13.05 -2.05 -3.13
CA LEU A 11 13.18 -3.51 -2.92
C LEU A 11 11.83 -4.21 -2.65
N ILE A 12 10.71 -3.52 -2.89
CA ILE A 12 9.37 -4.10 -2.76
C ILE A 12 8.80 -4.29 -4.15
N ASP A 13 8.61 -5.55 -4.55
CA ASP A 13 8.05 -5.89 -5.85
C ASP A 13 6.51 -5.74 -5.89
N GLU A 14 5.84 -6.00 -4.76
CA GLU A 14 4.39 -5.94 -4.65
C GLU A 14 3.90 -5.30 -3.35
N TYR A 15 2.82 -4.54 -3.46
CA TYR A 15 2.11 -3.91 -2.35
C TYR A 15 0.68 -4.43 -2.32
N GLU A 16 0.25 -5.02 -1.21
CA GLU A 16 -1.16 -5.39 -0.99
C GLU A 16 -1.78 -4.44 0.05
N PHE A 17 -2.70 -3.59 -0.40
CA PHE A 17 -3.43 -2.67 0.47
C PHE A 17 -4.83 -3.21 0.75
N VAL A 18 -5.15 -3.41 2.03
CA VAL A 18 -6.49 -3.78 2.47
C VAL A 18 -7.21 -2.54 2.99
N VAL A 19 -8.21 -2.09 2.25
CA VAL A 19 -9.04 -0.94 2.63
C VAL A 19 -10.25 -1.45 3.40
N HIS A 20 -10.39 -0.98 4.64
CA HIS A 20 -11.55 -1.27 5.48
C HIS A 20 -12.63 -0.20 5.30
N PRO A 21 -13.93 -0.54 5.41
CA PRO A 21 -15.04 0.40 5.30
C PRO A 21 -15.20 1.24 6.59
N ARG A 22 -14.14 1.94 7.00
CA ARG A 22 -14.11 2.83 8.17
C ARG A 22 -13.22 4.05 7.94
N LEU A 23 -13.55 5.14 8.62
CA LEU A 23 -12.72 6.34 8.71
C LEU A 23 -12.01 6.34 10.07
N ALA A 24 -10.67 6.28 10.07
CA ALA A 24 -9.88 6.16 11.30
C ALA A 24 -9.74 7.48 12.09
N GLY A 25 -9.82 8.63 11.41
CA GLY A 25 -9.67 9.96 12.03
C GLY A 25 -8.24 10.34 12.47
N HIS A 26 -7.43 9.36 12.87
CA HIS A 26 -6.03 9.55 13.27
C HIS A 26 -5.22 8.25 13.13
N GLY A 27 -3.90 8.36 13.17
CA GLY A 27 -2.99 7.20 13.17
C GLY A 27 -1.74 7.44 12.34
N PRO A 28 -0.82 6.47 12.33
CA PRO A 28 0.36 6.54 11.47
C PRO A 28 -0.05 6.42 10.00
N THR A 29 0.48 7.31 9.16
CA THR A 29 0.36 7.20 7.70
C THR A 29 1.29 6.10 7.19
N LEU A 30 0.77 5.20 6.33
CA LEU A 30 1.59 4.18 5.68
C LEU A 30 2.74 4.84 4.92
N PHE A 31 3.96 4.34 5.14
CA PHE A 31 5.19 4.86 4.54
C PHE A 31 5.43 6.37 4.75
N ALA A 32 4.95 6.94 5.87
CA ALA A 32 5.31 8.29 6.27
C ALA A 32 6.85 8.42 6.31
N GLY A 33 7.38 9.38 5.55
CA GLY A 33 8.81 9.63 5.42
C GLY A 33 9.44 9.18 4.11
N LEU A 34 8.67 8.67 3.14
CA LEU A 34 9.14 8.44 1.77
C LEU A 34 9.70 9.74 1.16
N SER A 35 10.91 9.65 0.61
CA SER A 35 11.64 10.76 -0.02
C SER A 35 11.06 11.14 -1.39
N LYS A 36 10.45 10.17 -2.07
CA LYS A 36 9.80 10.32 -3.38
C LYS A 36 8.52 9.50 -3.41
N TYR A 37 7.57 9.92 -4.24
CA TYR A 37 6.41 9.09 -4.54
C TYR A 37 6.84 7.87 -5.37
N ILE A 38 6.11 6.76 -5.22
CA ILE A 38 6.28 5.55 -6.02
C ILE A 38 5.01 5.38 -6.83
N ASP A 39 5.13 5.40 -8.15
CA ASP A 39 4.00 5.12 -9.02
C ASP A 39 3.67 3.63 -9.01
N LEU A 40 2.38 3.32 -8.85
CA LEU A 40 1.89 1.96 -8.73
C LEU A 40 0.93 1.60 -9.87
N LYS A 41 0.96 0.34 -10.31
CA LYS A 41 0.01 -0.24 -11.25
C LYS A 41 -0.83 -1.28 -10.53
N LEU A 42 -2.16 -1.17 -10.62
CA LEU A 42 -3.08 -2.18 -10.08
C LEU A 42 -2.90 -3.50 -10.83
N VAL A 43 -2.67 -4.57 -10.09
CA VAL A 43 -2.46 -5.94 -10.60
C VAL A 43 -3.70 -6.78 -10.35
N SER A 44 -4.28 -6.71 -9.15
CA SER A 44 -5.49 -7.45 -8.81
C SER A 44 -6.31 -6.74 -7.75
N ARG A 45 -7.59 -7.12 -7.68
CA ARG A 45 -8.54 -6.64 -6.69
C ARG A 45 -9.39 -7.81 -6.19
N LEU A 46 -9.58 -7.90 -4.88
CA LEU A 46 -10.44 -8.88 -4.23
C LEU A 46 -11.37 -8.16 -3.25
N ASP A 47 -12.68 -8.28 -3.47
CA ASP A 47 -13.70 -7.77 -2.56
C ASP A 47 -14.07 -8.87 -1.54
N PHE A 48 -14.12 -8.52 -0.26
CA PHE A 48 -14.53 -9.43 0.81
C PHE A 48 -15.99 -9.21 1.22
N GLY A 49 -16.65 -10.25 1.72
CA GLY A 49 -18.02 -10.15 2.26
C GLY A 49 -18.18 -9.20 3.45
N SER A 50 -17.09 -8.80 4.09
CA SER A 50 -17.07 -7.77 5.15
C SER A 50 -17.14 -6.33 4.63
N GLY A 51 -17.09 -6.13 3.31
CA GLY A 51 -16.96 -4.82 2.67
C GLY A 51 -15.53 -4.29 2.62
N ALA A 52 -14.54 -5.04 3.15
CA ALA A 52 -13.13 -4.73 2.92
C ALA A 52 -12.72 -5.08 1.48
N VAL A 53 -11.69 -4.41 0.98
CA VAL A 53 -11.17 -4.63 -0.36
C VAL A 53 -9.65 -4.78 -0.28
N ALA A 54 -9.11 -5.89 -0.76
CA ALA A 54 -7.68 -6.03 -1.00
C ALA A 54 -7.34 -5.62 -2.44
N MET A 55 -6.35 -4.76 -2.59
CA MET A 55 -5.82 -4.34 -3.88
C MET A 55 -4.32 -4.61 -3.92
N ARG A 56 -3.89 -5.37 -4.93
CA ARG A 56 -2.47 -5.65 -5.15
C ARG A 56 -1.92 -4.75 -6.24
N TYR A 57 -0.77 -4.16 -5.97
CA TYR A 57 -0.07 -3.27 -6.87
C TYR A 57 1.37 -3.69 -7.06
N ALA A 58 1.93 -3.40 -8.23
CA ALA A 58 3.36 -3.46 -8.50
C ALA A 58 3.88 -2.06 -8.84
N PRO A 59 5.14 -1.70 -8.51
CA PRO A 59 5.76 -0.48 -8.99
C PRO A 59 5.73 -0.36 -10.52
N ARG A 60 5.44 0.84 -11.02
CA ARG A 60 5.67 1.18 -12.43
C ARG A 60 7.17 1.39 -12.62
N LYS A 61 7.74 0.70 -13.63
CA LYS A 61 9.10 0.95 -14.11
C LYS A 61 9.11 2.10 -15.10
#